data_AF-A0A0P9R967-F1
#
_entry.id   AF-A0A0P9R967-F1
#
_cell.length_a   1.000
_cell.length_b   1.000
_cell.length_c   1.000
_cell.angle_alpha   90.00
_cell.angle_beta   90.00
_cell.angle_gamma   90.00
#
_symmetry.space_group_name_H-M   'P 1'
#
loop_
_entity.id
_entity.type
_entity.pdbx_description
1 polymer ?
#
loop_
_entity_poly.entity_id
_entity_poly.type
_entity_poly.pdbx_seq_one_letter_code
_entity_poly.pdbx_strand_id
1 'polypeptide(L)'
;MELITMNTLTAKTKFKGLRGIKLAALALGSTFILAGCAGNPPSEQYAVSQSAVNSAVSAGGTEFAAVEMKSAQDKLKEADLAMQDHKYDEARRLAEQAEWDARVAERKSQAAKAAKAVQDARQGVNELREEGLRQVQ
;
A
#
# COMPACT_ATOMS: atom_id res chain seq x y z
N MET A 1 -66.92 63.13 7.91
CA MET A 1 -66.42 61.79 7.55
C MET A 1 -65.43 61.41 8.65
N GLU A 2 -66.00 61.03 9.81
CA GLU A 2 -66.07 59.64 10.30
C GLU A 2 -64.64 59.15 10.65
N LEU A 3 -64.23 58.70 11.85
CA LEU A 3 -64.81 58.25 13.12
C LEU A 3 -63.60 58.24 14.11
N ILE A 4 -63.69 58.68 15.37
CA ILE A 4 -64.02 57.84 16.55
C ILE A 4 -63.15 56.56 16.60
N THR A 5 -62.38 56.16 17.62
CA THR A 5 -62.14 56.56 19.01
C THR A 5 -61.11 55.58 19.62
N MET A 6 -60.48 56.01 20.72
CA MET A 6 -60.20 55.22 21.93
C MET A 6 -59.12 54.12 21.93
N ASN A 7 -58.05 54.46 22.64
CA ASN A 7 -57.34 53.65 23.63
C ASN A 7 -58.13 52.47 24.20
N THR A 8 -57.46 51.33 24.45
CA THR A 8 -57.12 50.86 25.82
C THR A 8 -56.47 49.46 25.85
N LEU A 9 -55.42 49.37 26.70
CA LEU A 9 -55.12 48.30 27.68
C LEU A 9 -54.73 46.86 27.24
N THR A 10 -53.49 46.49 27.61
CA THR A 10 -53.01 45.28 28.33
C THR A 10 -53.59 43.89 28.00
N ALA A 11 -52.72 42.89 27.73
CA ALA A 11 -52.47 41.72 28.61
C ALA A 11 -51.73 40.54 27.93
N LYS A 12 -50.86 39.89 28.73
CA LYS A 12 -50.11 38.62 28.55
C LYS A 12 -50.91 37.47 27.93
N THR A 13 -50.31 36.70 26.99
CA THR A 13 -50.74 35.30 26.75
C THR A 13 -49.61 34.32 26.36
N LYS A 14 -49.36 33.38 27.29
CA LYS A 14 -48.97 31.96 27.23
C LYS A 14 -48.00 31.40 26.16
N PHE A 15 -46.85 30.98 26.69
CA PHE A 15 -46.12 29.72 26.48
C PHE A 15 -46.84 28.64 25.64
N LYS A 16 -46.23 28.23 24.52
CA LYS A 16 -46.36 26.87 23.96
C LYS A 16 -45.09 26.47 23.20
N GLY A 17 -44.03 26.22 23.97
CA GLY A 17 -42.91 25.42 23.51
C GLY A 17 -43.37 23.98 23.30
N LEU A 18 -43.48 23.53 22.05
CA LEU A 18 -43.44 22.11 21.66
C LEU A 18 -43.51 21.87 20.13
N ARG A 19 -43.25 22.86 19.28
CA ARG A 19 -43.25 22.67 17.80
C ARG A 19 -41.88 22.89 17.15
N GLY A 20 -40.96 23.62 17.79
CA GLY A 20 -39.62 23.88 17.24
C GLY A 20 -38.63 22.71 17.34
N ILE A 21 -38.80 21.82 18.32
CA ILE A 21 -37.83 20.75 18.59
C ILE A 21 -37.91 19.62 17.54
N LYS A 22 -39.09 19.37 16.96
CA LYS A 22 -39.29 18.33 15.93
C LYS A 22 -38.71 18.70 14.56
N LEU A 23 -38.55 19.99 14.27
CA LEU A 23 -38.00 20.47 12.99
C LEU A 23 -36.48 20.64 13.02
N ALA A 24 -35.88 20.88 14.19
CA ALA A 24 -34.42 20.94 14.33
C ALA A 24 -33.75 19.55 14.27
N ALA A 25 -34.47 18.49 14.66
CA ALA A 25 -33.94 17.12 14.61
C ALA A 25 -33.79 16.57 13.19
N LEU A 26 -34.52 17.11 12.20
CA LEU A 26 -34.40 16.69 10.80
C LEU A 26 -33.26 17.41 10.05
N ALA A 27 -32.79 18.55 10.57
CA ALA A 27 -31.71 19.33 9.95
C ALA A 27 -30.30 18.96 10.45
N LEU A 28 -30.19 18.33 11.63
CA LEU A 28 -28.91 17.88 12.21
C LEU A 28 -28.58 16.40 11.93
N GLY A 29 -29.52 15.64 11.35
CA GLY A 29 -29.32 14.21 11.03
C GLY A 29 -28.58 13.93 9.71
N SER A 30 -28.36 14.96 8.88
CA SER A 30 -27.93 14.76 7.48
C SER A 30 -26.42 14.93 7.24
N THR A 31 -25.60 15.14 8.27
CA THR A 31 -24.14 15.37 8.11
C THR A 31 -23.28 14.13 8.36
N PHE A 32 -23.88 12.97 8.64
CA PHE A 32 -23.17 11.69 8.71
C PHE A 32 -23.42 10.83 7.47
N ILE A 33 -23.33 11.42 6.27
CA ILE A 33 -23.11 10.62 5.07
C ILE A 33 -21.65 10.19 5.14
N LEU A 34 -21.45 8.93 5.48
CA LEU A 34 -20.16 8.25 5.42
C LEU A 34 -19.50 8.55 4.07
N ALA A 35 -18.54 9.47 4.05
CA ALA A 35 -17.51 9.52 3.02
C ALA A 35 -16.56 8.33 3.24
N GLY A 36 -17.10 7.11 3.18
CA GLY A 36 -16.29 5.93 2.92
C GLY A 36 -15.97 5.98 1.44
N CYS A 37 -14.85 6.61 1.07
CA CYS A 37 -14.27 6.35 -0.23
C CYS A 37 -14.04 4.84 -0.27
N ALA A 38 -14.85 4.11 -1.03
CA ALA A 38 -14.45 2.80 -1.51
C ALA A 38 -13.13 3.04 -2.25
N GLY A 39 -12.02 2.73 -1.58
CA GLY A 39 -10.69 3.02 -2.09
C GLY A 39 -10.56 2.47 -3.50
N ASN A 40 -9.99 3.22 -4.43
CA ASN A 40 -9.74 2.68 -5.74
C ASN A 40 -8.72 1.52 -5.62
N PRO A 41 -8.85 0.47 -6.43
CA PRO A 41 -7.88 -0.63 -6.42
C PRO A 41 -6.45 -0.10 -6.66
N PRO A 42 -5.45 -0.50 -5.85
CA PRO A 42 -4.05 -0.08 -5.98
C PRO A 42 -3.34 -0.76 -7.15
N SER A 43 -3.89 -0.64 -8.36
CA SER A 43 -3.41 -1.33 -9.56
C SER A 43 -1.96 -0.97 -9.93
N GLU A 44 -1.59 0.31 -9.82
CA GLU A 44 -0.22 0.77 -10.10
C GLU A 44 0.78 0.17 -9.11
N GLN A 45 0.51 0.26 -7.81
CA GLN A 45 1.39 -0.28 -6.77
C GLN A 45 1.51 -1.80 -6.87
N TYR A 46 0.41 -2.49 -7.17
CA TYR A 46 0.43 -3.93 -7.39
C TYR A 46 1.31 -4.31 -8.60
N ALA A 47 1.18 -3.58 -9.72
CA ALA A 47 2.01 -3.80 -10.90
C ALA A 47 3.50 -3.55 -10.65
N VAL A 48 3.85 -2.51 -9.89
CA VAL A 48 5.24 -2.23 -9.46
C VAL A 48 5.78 -3.39 -8.63
N SER A 49 5.00 -3.88 -7.67
CA SER A 49 5.38 -4.98 -6.78
C SER A 49 5.58 -6.29 -7.54
N GLN A 50 4.68 -6.60 -8.48
CA GLN A 50 4.81 -7.75 -9.39
C GLN A 50 6.07 -7.67 -10.25
N SER A 51 6.38 -6.48 -10.79
CA SER A 51 7.59 -6.24 -11.56
C SER A 51 8.86 -6.45 -10.71
N ALA A 52 8.87 -5.96 -9.46
CA ALA A 52 9.97 -6.18 -8.53
C ALA A 52 10.18 -7.67 -8.22
N VAL A 53 9.10 -8.43 -7.97
CA VAL A 53 9.16 -9.89 -7.78
C VAL A 53 9.74 -10.59 -9.00
N ASN A 54 9.31 -10.23 -10.21
CA ASN A 54 9.82 -10.81 -11.45
C ASN A 54 11.31 -10.48 -11.68
N SER A 55 11.72 -9.27 -11.31
CA SER A 55 13.12 -8.82 -11.37
C SER A 55 13.98 -9.60 -10.39
N ALA A 56 13.50 -9.82 -9.17
CA ALA A 56 14.16 -10.64 -8.16
C ALA A 56 14.30 -12.11 -8.60
N VAL A 57 13.25 -12.70 -9.16
CA VAL A 57 13.31 -14.05 -9.74
C VAL A 57 14.36 -14.12 -10.85
N SER A 58 14.35 -13.18 -11.79
CA SER A 58 15.33 -13.11 -12.88
C SER A 58 16.76 -12.92 -12.36
N ALA A 59 16.93 -12.20 -11.25
CA ALA A 59 18.21 -12.04 -10.57
C ALA A 59 18.67 -13.32 -9.84
N GLY A 60 17.85 -14.36 -9.71
CA GLY A 60 18.17 -15.61 -9.00
C GLY A 60 17.74 -15.59 -7.54
N GLY A 61 16.74 -14.79 -7.17
CA GLY A 61 16.20 -14.65 -5.82
C GLY A 61 15.87 -15.98 -5.15
N THR A 62 15.36 -16.95 -5.91
CA THR A 62 15.00 -18.28 -5.39
C THR A 62 16.21 -19.11 -4.95
N GLU A 63 17.38 -18.88 -5.54
CA GLU A 63 18.62 -19.62 -5.25
C GLU A 63 19.46 -18.90 -4.20
N PHE A 64 19.66 -17.59 -4.36
CA PHE A 64 20.61 -16.83 -3.55
C PHE A 64 19.97 -16.06 -2.39
N ALA A 65 18.64 -15.96 -2.36
CA ALA A 65 17.90 -15.21 -1.35
C ALA A 65 16.51 -15.83 -1.09
N ALA A 66 16.47 -17.16 -0.92
CA ALA A 66 15.23 -17.94 -0.89
C ALA A 66 14.22 -17.49 0.18
N VAL A 67 14.69 -17.01 1.34
CA VAL A 67 13.83 -16.57 2.44
C VAL A 67 13.08 -15.29 2.06
N GLU A 68 13.80 -14.27 1.60
CA GLU A 68 13.21 -13.00 1.19
C GLU A 68 12.35 -13.18 -0.06
N MET A 69 12.79 -14.02 -1.00
CA MET A 69 12.02 -14.32 -2.21
C MET A 69 10.71 -15.04 -1.88
N LYS A 70 10.72 -16.01 -0.95
CA LYS A 70 9.50 -16.67 -0.51
C LYS A 70 8.55 -15.69 0.18
N SER A 71 9.09 -14.85 1.06
CA SER A 71 8.33 -13.78 1.73
C SER A 71 7.66 -12.84 0.72
N ALA A 72 8.40 -12.40 -0.29
CA ALA A 72 7.86 -11.53 -1.34
C ALA A 72 6.74 -12.20 -2.16
N GLN A 73 6.92 -13.47 -2.54
CA GLN A 73 5.91 -14.23 -3.29
C GLN A 73 4.64 -14.47 -2.47
N ASP A 74 4.78 -14.80 -1.19
CA ASP A 74 3.65 -15.02 -0.29
C ASP A 74 2.86 -13.73 -0.10
N LYS A 75 3.53 -12.63 0.22
CA LYS A 75 2.87 -11.33 0.39
C LYS A 75 2.21 -10.84 -0.89
N LEU A 76 2.81 -11.07 -2.05
CA LEU A 76 2.19 -10.70 -3.33
C LEU A 76 0.93 -11.54 -3.60
N LYS A 77 0.96 -12.83 -3.26
CA LYS A 77 -0.21 -13.70 -3.35
C LYS A 77 -1.32 -13.27 -2.38
N GLU A 78 -0.96 -12.92 -1.15
CA GLU A 78 -1.90 -12.37 -0.17
C GLU A 78 -2.48 -11.03 -0.64
N ALA A 79 -1.65 -10.18 -1.26
CA ALA A 79 -2.12 -8.93 -1.86
C ALA A 79 -3.14 -9.19 -2.98
N ASP A 80 -2.92 -10.18 -3.83
CA ASP A 80 -3.86 -10.59 -4.88
C ASP A 80 -5.20 -11.05 -4.31
N LEU A 81 -5.17 -11.86 -3.25
CA LEU A 81 -6.39 -12.27 -2.53
C LEU A 81 -7.11 -11.08 -1.92
N ALA A 82 -6.38 -10.14 -1.29
CA ALA A 82 -6.96 -8.92 -0.75
C ALA A 82 -7.56 -8.00 -1.84
N MET A 83 -6.96 -7.97 -3.05
CA MET A 83 -7.53 -7.28 -4.21
C MET A 83 -8.87 -7.89 -4.64
N GLN A 84 -8.95 -9.22 -4.69
CA GLN A 84 -10.17 -9.96 -5.02
C GLN A 84 -11.27 -9.78 -3.97
N ASP A 85 -10.89 -9.71 -2.69
CA ASP A 85 -11.79 -9.44 -1.56
C ASP A 85 -12.20 -7.96 -1.43
N HIS A 86 -11.76 -7.09 -2.35
CA HIS A 86 -11.95 -5.63 -2.30
C HIS A 86 -11.35 -4.94 -1.05
N LYS A 87 -10.38 -5.58 -0.39
CA LYS A 87 -9.62 -5.04 0.75
C LYS A 87 -8.42 -4.24 0.27
N TYR A 88 -8.68 -3.13 -0.43
CA TYR A 88 -7.65 -2.39 -1.17
C TYR A 88 -6.53 -1.80 -0.31
N ASP A 89 -6.81 -1.37 0.92
CA ASP A 89 -5.77 -0.88 1.83
C ASP A 89 -4.83 -1.98 2.30
N GLU A 90 -5.37 -3.18 2.53
CA GLU A 90 -4.58 -4.36 2.89
C GLU A 90 -3.75 -4.82 1.69
N ALA A 91 -4.37 -4.91 0.50
CA ALA A 91 -3.68 -5.22 -0.73
C ALA A 91 -2.50 -4.28 -1.01
N ARG A 92 -2.70 -2.96 -0.84
CA ARG A 92 -1.63 -1.96 -1.00
C ARG A 92 -0.46 -2.23 -0.05
N ARG A 93 -0.73 -2.40 1.25
CA ARG A 93 0.33 -2.64 2.24
C ARG A 93 1.07 -3.95 1.99
N LEU A 94 0.37 -5.00 1.58
CA LEU A 94 0.97 -6.28 1.26
C LEU A 94 1.84 -6.19 0.00
N ALA A 95 1.36 -5.50 -1.04
CA ALA A 95 2.11 -5.25 -2.26
C ALA A 95 3.40 -4.46 -1.99
N GLU A 96 3.32 -3.35 -1.24
CA GLU A 96 4.50 -2.57 -0.84
C GLU A 96 5.53 -3.41 -0.08
N GLN A 97 5.09 -4.25 0.87
CA GLN A 97 6.00 -5.15 1.59
C GLN A 97 6.62 -6.20 0.66
N ALA A 98 5.83 -6.77 -0.25
CA ALA A 98 6.31 -7.71 -1.25
C ALA A 98 7.37 -7.08 -2.17
N GLU A 99 7.18 -5.81 -2.56
CA GLU A 99 8.14 -5.06 -3.35
C GLU A 99 9.49 -4.94 -2.63
N TRP A 100 9.49 -4.54 -1.37
CA TRP A 100 10.73 -4.38 -0.61
C TRP A 100 11.44 -5.70 -0.34
N ASP A 101 10.69 -6.75 0.02
CA ASP A 101 11.25 -8.10 0.17
C ASP A 101 11.88 -8.59 -1.15
N ALA A 102 11.21 -8.35 -2.28
CA ALA A 102 11.74 -8.69 -3.60
C ALA A 102 13.02 -7.92 -3.92
N ARG A 103 13.07 -6.61 -3.63
CA ARG A 103 14.28 -5.79 -3.83
C ARG A 103 15.45 -6.29 -2.99
N VAL A 104 15.20 -6.71 -1.75
CA VAL A 104 16.24 -7.34 -0.91
C VAL A 104 16.72 -8.64 -1.55
N ALA A 105 15.80 -9.50 -2.00
CA ALA A 105 16.15 -10.76 -2.66
C ALA A 105 16.97 -10.53 -3.94
N GLU A 106 16.58 -9.56 -4.76
CA GLU A 106 17.28 -9.18 -6.00
C GLU A 106 18.72 -8.76 -5.70
N ARG A 107 18.90 -7.85 -4.73
CA ARG A 107 20.22 -7.32 -4.37
C ARG A 107 21.12 -8.37 -3.75
N LYS A 108 20.59 -9.24 -2.88
CA LYS A 108 21.33 -10.38 -2.34
C LYS A 108 21.80 -11.32 -3.45
N SER A 109 20.94 -11.59 -4.43
CA SER A 109 21.29 -12.45 -5.57
C SER A 109 22.35 -11.84 -6.46
N GLN A 110 22.25 -10.55 -6.76
CA GLN A 110 23.28 -9.83 -7.50
C GLN A 110 24.63 -9.84 -6.77
N ALA A 111 24.62 -9.63 -5.44
CA ALA A 111 25.82 -9.67 -4.62
C ALA A 111 26.47 -11.07 -4.61
N ALA A 112 25.68 -12.14 -4.47
CA ALA A 112 26.18 -13.51 -4.51
C ALA A 112 26.81 -13.86 -5.87
N LYS A 113 26.16 -13.48 -6.97
CA LYS A 113 26.69 -13.65 -8.33
C LYS A 113 27.99 -12.88 -8.55
N ALA A 114 28.05 -11.62 -8.07
CA ALA A 114 29.27 -10.82 -8.15
C ALA A 114 30.42 -11.45 -7.34
N ALA A 115 30.15 -11.94 -6.13
CA ALA A 115 31.14 -12.62 -5.31
C ALA A 115 31.68 -13.88 -6.01
N LYS A 116 30.80 -14.68 -6.63
CA LYS A 116 31.19 -15.85 -7.42
C LYS A 116 32.06 -15.47 -8.61
N ALA A 117 31.68 -14.43 -9.36
CA ALA A 117 32.47 -13.95 -10.49
C ALA A 117 33.89 -13.51 -10.08
N VAL A 118 34.02 -12.85 -8.92
CA VAL A 118 35.33 -12.48 -8.37
C VAL A 118 36.15 -13.72 -7.98
N GLN A 119 35.52 -14.73 -7.38
CA GLN A 119 36.19 -15.98 -7.06
C GLN A 119 36.70 -16.68 -8.34
N ASP A 120 35.86 -16.77 -9.37
CA ASP A 120 36.20 -17.43 -10.62
C ASP A 120 37.34 -16.73 -11.35
N ALA A 121 37.33 -15.39 -11.37
CA ALA A 121 38.43 -14.61 -11.92
C ALA A 121 39.75 -14.84 -11.17
N ARG A 122 39.71 -14.92 -9.83
CA ARG A 122 40.90 -15.22 -9.01
C ARG A 122 41.43 -16.62 -9.28
N GLN A 123 40.54 -17.61 -9.41
CA GLN A 123 40.91 -18.97 -9.74
C GLN A 123 41.58 -19.04 -11.12
N GLY A 124 40.98 -18.42 -12.14
CA GLY A 124 41.58 -18.37 -13.48
C GLY A 124 42.96 -17.70 -13.50
N VAL A 125 43.17 -16.62 -12.73
CA VAL A 125 44.51 -15.99 -12.61
C VAL A 125 45.52 -16.93 -11.96
N ASN A 126 45.11 -17.74 -10.98
CA ASN A 126 46.00 -18.71 -10.34
C ASN A 126 46.34 -19.88 -11.27
N GLU A 127 45.36 -20.41 -11.99
CA GLU A 127 45.56 -21.47 -12.99
C GLU A 127 46.55 -21.02 -14.08
N LEU A 128 46.37 -19.81 -14.63
CA LEU A 128 47.30 -19.23 -15.60
C LEU A 128 48.72 -19.06 -15.03
N ARG A 129 48.85 -18.69 -13.75
CA ARG A 129 50.16 -18.57 -13.09
C ARG A 129 50.83 -19.93 -12.95
N GLU A 130 50.09 -20.97 -12.58
CA GLU A 130 50.62 -22.33 -12.45
C GLU A 130 51.07 -22.90 -13.81
N GLU A 131 50.28 -22.68 -14.86
CA GLU A 131 50.64 -23.09 -16.22
C GLU A 131 51.92 -22.39 -16.70
N GLY A 132 52.04 -21.08 -16.44
CA GLY A 132 53.26 -20.32 -16.76
C GLY A 132 54.50 -20.87 -16.05
N LEU A 133 54.38 -21.29 -14.78
CA LEU A 133 55.49 -21.89 -14.03
C LEU A 133 55.87 -23.31 -14.51
N ARG A 134 54.90 -24.06 -15.06
CA ARG A 134 55.15 -25.38 -15.64
C ARG A 134 55.88 -25.31 -16.98
N GLN A 135 55.63 -24.30 -17.80
CA GLN A 135 56.28 -24.15 -19.12
C GLN A 135 57.75 -23.70 -19.06
N VAL A 136 58.23 -23.23 -17.91
CA VAL A 136 59.62 -22.75 -17.73
C VAL A 136 60.59 -23.86 -17.28
N GLN A 137 60.06 -25.04 -16.91
CA GLN A 137 60.83 -26.23 -16.54
C GLN A 137 60.93 -27.19 -17.72
#